data_AF-A0A4W3HA76-F1
#
_entry.id   AF-A0A4W3HA76-F1
#
_cell.length_a   1.000
_cell.length_b   1.000
_cell.length_c   1.000
_cell.angle_alpha   90.00
_cell.angle_beta   90.00
_cell.angle_gamma   90.00
#
_symmetry.space_group_name_H-M   'P 1'
#
loop_
_entity.id
_entity.type
_entity.pdbx_description
1 polymer ?
#
loop_
_entity_poly.entity_id
_entity_poly.type
_entity_poly.pdbx_seq_one_letter_code
_entity_poly.pdbx_strand_id
1 'polypeptide(L)'
;MAFVATPGAVVDQTTLMKKYLQFVAVLTDSNTPDETKLKMMQEVSENFENVTTSPQYSTFLEHIIPRFLTFLQDGEVQFLQEKPAQQVRKLVLEIIHRIPTNEHLRSHTKNILSLMFRFLEVENEENVLICLRIIIELHKQFRPPITQEIHHFLDFVKQIYKDLIKVVTRYFESPQVIPENTIPSPEMVGMVTQVVVKTNPERGDSESRTHTIIPRGSLSLKVLAELPIIVVLMYQLYKQNIHSIVGDFVPLIMSTIMLQVTLQARQNKLYNKELYADFIAAQIKTLSFLAYIIRIYQESVGKYSQQMVKGMLQLLTNCPSETAHLRKELLIAAKHILTTDLRNQFIPCMDKLFDESVLIGSGYTARETLRPLAYSTLADLVHHVRQHLPLNDLALAVQLFAKNIDDESLPSSIQTMSCKLLLNLVDCIRSKSEQENGNGRDILMRMLEVFVLKFHTISRYQLSTIFKKCKPQSELTATEVPIAAAQATPTTSAPPPTPATPTLPILVDIVFLLY
;
A
#
# COMPACT_ATOMS: atom_id res chain seq x y z
N MET A 1 -50.52 2.28 37.27
CA MET A 1 -49.08 2.01 37.48
C MET A 1 -48.34 2.36 36.20
N ALA A 2 -47.79 3.57 36.13
CA ALA A 2 -46.93 3.98 35.03
C ALA A 2 -45.48 3.90 35.53
N PHE A 3 -44.67 3.11 34.82
CA PHE A 3 -43.23 3.00 35.06
C PHE A 3 -42.59 4.36 34.81
N VAL A 4 -42.19 5.04 35.87
CA VAL A 4 -41.32 6.21 35.80
C VAL A 4 -39.91 5.69 35.58
N ALA A 5 -39.37 5.94 34.39
CA ALA A 5 -37.96 5.72 34.12
C ALA A 5 -37.13 6.61 35.05
N THR A 6 -36.27 5.97 35.85
CA THR A 6 -35.22 6.63 36.62
C THR A 6 -34.27 7.34 35.66
N PRO A 7 -33.93 8.63 35.88
CA PRO A 7 -32.87 9.28 35.11
C PRO A 7 -31.55 8.57 35.42
N GLY A 8 -30.86 8.10 34.38
CA GLY A 8 -29.51 7.56 34.51
C GLY A 8 -28.61 8.56 35.23
N ALA A 9 -27.83 8.06 36.19
CA ALA A 9 -26.85 8.86 36.91
C ALA A 9 -25.90 9.51 35.89
N VAL A 10 -25.96 10.84 35.77
CA VAL A 10 -24.95 11.63 35.10
C VAL A 10 -23.69 11.48 35.93
N VAL A 11 -22.80 10.56 35.54
CA VAL A 11 -21.49 10.42 36.18
C VAL A 11 -20.81 11.79 36.03
N ASP A 12 -20.55 12.46 37.15
CA ASP A 12 -19.87 13.75 37.16
C ASP A 12 -18.52 13.62 36.43
N GLN A 13 -18.43 14.24 35.24
CA GLN A 13 -17.25 14.16 34.37
C GLN A 13 -15.97 14.56 35.10
N THR A 14 -16.07 15.46 36.08
CA THR A 14 -14.95 15.92 36.91
C THR A 14 -14.40 14.79 37.77
N THR A 15 -15.28 13.98 38.36
CA THR A 15 -14.90 12.82 39.19
C THR A 15 -14.26 11.74 38.32
N LEU A 16 -14.77 11.54 37.10
CA LEU A 16 -14.21 10.61 36.13
C LEU A 16 -12.79 11.02 35.69
N MET A 17 -12.56 12.30 35.40
CA MET A 17 -11.23 12.82 35.05
C MET A 17 -10.22 12.60 36.18
N LYS A 18 -10.61 12.87 37.44
CA LYS A 18 -9.74 12.63 38.61
C LYS A 18 -9.37 11.16 38.75
N LYS A 19 -10.33 10.25 38.54
CA LYS A 19 -10.10 8.80 38.55
C LYS A 19 -9.07 8.40 37.49
N TYR A 20 -9.20 8.89 36.26
CA TYR A 20 -8.24 8.56 35.20
C TYR A 20 -6.85 9.17 35.43
N LEU A 21 -6.76 10.38 35.98
CA LEU A 21 -5.47 10.95 36.37
C LEU A 21 -4.76 10.12 37.45
N GLN A 22 -5.52 9.52 38.38
CA GLN A 22 -4.98 8.58 39.36
C GLN A 22 -4.51 7.29 38.70
N PHE A 23 -5.30 6.72 37.79
CA PHE A 23 -4.91 5.52 37.05
C PHE A 23 -3.63 5.72 36.24
N VAL A 24 -3.48 6.88 35.59
CA VAL A 24 -2.25 7.22 34.87
C VAL A 24 -1.08 7.47 35.84
N ALA A 25 -1.34 7.92 37.07
CA ALA A 25 -0.28 8.05 38.10
C ALA A 25 0.34 6.70 38.47
N VAL A 26 -0.49 5.66 38.51
CA VAL A 26 -0.09 4.31 38.89
C VAL A 26 0.83 3.66 37.84
N LEU A 27 0.81 4.13 36.58
CA LEU A 27 1.73 3.61 35.55
C LEU A 27 3.20 3.77 35.94
N THR A 28 3.55 4.92 36.52
CA THR A 28 4.93 5.24 36.93
C THR A 28 5.29 4.69 38.30
N ASP A 29 4.35 4.07 39.02
CA ASP A 29 4.64 3.41 40.30
C ASP A 29 5.26 2.02 40.06
N SER A 30 6.47 1.83 40.59
CA SER A 30 7.22 0.58 40.47
C SER A 30 6.63 -0.56 41.32
N ASN A 31 5.85 -0.23 42.37
CA ASN A 31 5.30 -1.22 43.28
C ASN A 31 4.02 -1.89 42.77
N THR A 32 3.37 -1.30 41.75
CA THR A 32 2.11 -1.83 41.24
C THR A 32 2.34 -2.90 40.17
N PRO A 33 1.72 -4.09 40.29
CA PRO A 33 1.82 -5.15 39.29
C PRO A 33 1.31 -4.72 37.90
N ASP A 34 1.93 -5.22 36.84
CA ASP A 34 1.59 -4.87 35.46
C ASP A 34 0.15 -5.28 35.08
N GLU A 35 -0.38 -6.36 35.65
CA GLU A 35 -1.78 -6.76 35.45
C GLU A 35 -2.77 -5.70 35.97
N THR A 36 -2.43 -5.06 37.10
CA THR A 36 -3.24 -3.98 37.67
C THR A 36 -3.14 -2.74 36.80
N LYS A 37 -1.93 -2.38 36.36
CA LYS A 37 -1.71 -1.29 35.40
C LYS A 37 -2.50 -1.50 34.11
N LEU A 38 -2.53 -2.73 33.60
CA LEU A 38 -3.26 -3.11 32.40
C LEU A 38 -4.76 -2.87 32.55
N LYS A 39 -5.38 -3.39 33.62
CA LYS A 39 -6.81 -3.19 33.88
C LYS A 39 -7.17 -1.72 33.98
N MET A 40 -6.34 -0.93 34.67
CA MET A 40 -6.56 0.51 34.82
C MET A 40 -6.46 1.23 33.46
N MET A 41 -5.48 0.91 32.62
CA MET A 41 -5.33 1.53 31.31
C MET A 41 -6.37 1.07 30.30
N GLN A 42 -6.87 -0.15 30.40
CA GLN A 42 -8.02 -0.61 29.61
C GLN A 42 -9.25 0.27 29.91
N GLU A 43 -9.52 0.54 31.18
CA GLU A 43 -10.64 1.42 31.56
C GLU A 43 -10.47 2.85 31.02
N VAL A 44 -9.25 3.40 31.06
CA VAL A 44 -8.95 4.72 30.45
C VAL A 44 -9.16 4.69 28.94
N SER A 45 -8.71 3.64 28.25
CA SER A 45 -8.81 3.49 26.80
C SER A 45 -10.25 3.34 26.32
N GLU A 46 -11.05 2.52 26.99
CA GLU A 46 -12.46 2.29 26.64
C GLU A 46 -13.30 3.57 26.77
N ASN A 47 -13.01 4.38 27.79
CA ASN A 47 -13.73 5.61 28.08
C ASN A 47 -13.03 6.87 27.55
N PHE A 48 -12.04 6.72 26.68
CA PHE A 48 -11.21 7.84 26.22
C PHE A 48 -12.02 8.91 25.47
N GLU A 49 -13.08 8.52 24.76
CA GLU A 49 -13.97 9.47 24.07
C GLU A 49 -14.64 10.47 25.03
N ASN A 50 -15.03 10.01 26.22
CA ASN A 50 -15.59 10.87 27.27
C ASN A 50 -14.56 11.90 27.78
N VAL A 51 -13.27 11.58 27.70
CA VAL A 51 -12.18 12.49 28.05
C VAL A 51 -11.99 13.55 26.97
N THR A 52 -12.02 13.16 25.69
CA THR A 52 -11.82 14.08 24.56
C THR A 52 -12.91 15.14 24.41
N THR A 53 -14.12 14.87 24.92
CA THR A 53 -15.26 15.80 24.88
C THR A 53 -15.34 16.70 26.12
N SER A 54 -14.49 16.46 27.14
CA SER A 54 -14.50 17.20 28.39
C SER A 54 -13.85 18.59 28.24
N PRO A 55 -14.37 19.64 28.90
CA PRO A 55 -13.71 20.94 28.94
C PRO A 55 -12.35 20.93 29.64
N GLN A 56 -12.05 19.90 30.45
CA GLN A 56 -10.78 19.74 31.16
C GLN A 56 -9.71 18.99 30.35
N TYR A 57 -9.99 18.67 29.08
CA TYR A 57 -9.13 17.88 28.22
C TYR A 57 -7.70 18.43 28.11
N SER A 58 -7.52 19.75 27.96
CA SER A 58 -6.20 20.37 27.87
C SER A 58 -5.35 20.08 29.11
N THR A 59 -5.92 20.32 30.30
CA THR A 59 -5.23 20.06 31.57
C THR A 59 -4.99 18.57 31.77
N PHE A 60 -5.90 17.72 31.32
CA PHE A 60 -5.69 16.27 31.34
C PHE A 60 -4.46 15.88 30.53
N LEU A 61 -4.34 16.36 29.28
CA LEU A 61 -3.18 16.08 28.41
C LEU A 61 -1.86 16.51 29.04
N GLU A 62 -1.81 17.69 29.66
CA GLU A 62 -0.61 18.22 30.34
C GLU A 62 -0.08 17.27 31.41
N HIS A 63 -0.97 16.53 32.09
CA HIS A 63 -0.59 15.59 33.14
C HIS A 63 -0.32 14.17 32.61
N ILE A 64 -1.08 13.70 31.61
CA ILE A 64 -0.98 12.31 31.15
C ILE A 64 0.19 12.08 30.19
N ILE A 65 0.46 13.02 29.28
CA ILE A 65 1.48 12.82 28.25
C ILE A 65 2.87 12.63 28.90
N PRO A 66 3.33 13.48 29.84
CA PRO A 66 4.61 13.27 30.49
C PRO A 66 4.71 11.90 31.17
N ARG A 67 3.64 11.45 31.84
CA ARG A 67 3.63 10.13 32.52
C ARG A 67 3.66 8.97 31.55
N PHE A 68 2.92 9.05 30.44
CA PHE A 68 3.00 8.05 29.38
C PHE A 68 4.41 7.98 28.80
N LEU A 69 5.02 9.14 28.51
CA LEU A 69 6.38 9.19 27.99
C LEU A 69 7.41 8.64 28.99
N THR A 70 7.32 8.98 30.28
CA THR A 70 8.19 8.43 31.33
C THR A 70 8.04 6.92 31.48
N PHE A 71 6.80 6.41 31.58
CA PHE A 71 6.54 4.97 31.65
C PHE A 71 7.13 4.23 30.44
N LEU A 72 6.91 4.77 29.24
CA LEU A 72 7.46 4.20 28.01
C LEU A 72 8.99 4.30 27.97
N GLN A 73 9.58 5.40 28.43
CA GLN A 73 11.02 5.62 28.37
C GLN A 73 11.80 4.75 29.36
N ASP A 74 11.28 4.55 30.57
CA ASP A 74 11.95 3.86 31.67
C ASP A 74 11.64 2.36 31.69
N GLY A 75 10.52 1.93 31.10
CA GLY A 75 10.12 0.53 31.03
C GLY A 75 10.98 -0.31 30.06
N GLU A 76 11.22 -1.57 30.44
CA GLU A 76 11.94 -2.53 29.59
C GLU A 76 11.12 -2.97 28.37
N VAL A 77 11.78 -3.13 27.23
CA VAL A 77 11.16 -3.67 26.02
C VAL A 77 10.81 -5.14 26.22
N GLN A 78 9.59 -5.51 25.85
CA GLN A 78 9.08 -6.88 25.96
C GLN A 78 8.80 -7.45 24.57
N PHE A 79 9.06 -8.75 24.41
CA PHE A 79 8.88 -9.46 23.13
C PHE A 79 7.93 -10.65 23.25
N LEU A 80 7.36 -10.88 24.43
CA LEU A 80 6.36 -11.92 24.66
C LEU A 80 4.98 -11.27 24.75
N GLN A 81 4.07 -11.67 23.87
CA GLN A 81 2.76 -11.04 23.71
C GLN A 81 1.87 -11.23 24.95
N GLU A 82 2.03 -12.35 25.64
CA GLU A 82 1.27 -12.68 26.85
C GLU A 82 1.68 -11.90 28.10
N LYS A 83 2.86 -11.26 28.09
CA LYS A 83 3.32 -10.49 29.26
C LYS A 83 2.46 -9.23 29.45
N PRO A 84 1.88 -9.01 30.64
CA PRO A 84 1.08 -7.82 30.92
C PRO A 84 1.86 -6.52 30.65
N ALA A 85 3.16 -6.47 30.95
CA ALA A 85 4.03 -5.34 30.62
C ALA A 85 4.01 -4.95 29.13
N GLN A 86 4.03 -5.93 28.22
CA GLN A 86 3.94 -5.67 26.76
C GLN A 86 2.56 -5.13 26.40
N GLN A 87 1.50 -5.70 26.98
CA GLN A 87 0.12 -5.28 26.72
C GLN A 87 -0.13 -3.85 27.18
N VAL A 88 0.36 -3.47 28.38
CA VAL A 88 0.29 -2.08 28.87
C VAL A 88 1.06 -1.16 27.94
N ARG A 89 2.30 -1.52 27.56
CA ARG A 89 3.15 -0.71 26.69
C ARG A 89 2.49 -0.42 25.35
N LYS A 90 1.97 -1.46 24.69
CA LYS A 90 1.20 -1.35 23.45
C LYS A 90 -0.04 -0.47 23.62
N LEU A 91 -0.83 -0.71 24.68
CA LEU A 91 -2.05 0.03 24.95
C LEU A 91 -1.78 1.53 25.17
N VAL A 92 -0.71 1.89 25.87
CA VAL A 92 -0.31 3.30 26.03
C VAL A 92 0.04 3.93 24.69
N LEU A 93 0.76 3.25 23.80
CA LEU A 93 1.02 3.73 22.44
C LEU A 93 -0.27 3.90 21.63
N GLU A 94 -1.21 2.95 21.74
CA GLU A 94 -2.53 3.05 21.08
C GLU A 94 -3.35 4.24 21.62
N ILE A 95 -3.32 4.49 22.93
CA ILE A 95 -3.96 5.67 23.53
C ILE A 95 -3.33 6.94 22.98
N ILE A 96 -1.99 7.03 22.92
CA ILE A 96 -1.28 8.18 22.32
C ILE A 96 -1.72 8.40 20.88
N HIS A 97 -1.81 7.34 20.08
CA HIS A 97 -2.28 7.41 18.69
C HIS A 97 -3.74 7.86 18.56
N ARG A 98 -4.59 7.55 19.56
CA ARG A 98 -6.01 7.97 19.59
C ARG A 98 -6.21 9.41 20.06
N ILE A 99 -5.19 10.10 20.58
CA ILE A 99 -5.30 11.50 21.01
C ILE A 99 -5.63 12.39 19.81
N PRO A 100 -6.73 13.16 19.83
CA PRO A 100 -7.05 14.12 18.77
C PRO A 100 -5.92 15.11 18.51
N THR A 101 -5.55 15.28 17.24
CA THR A 101 -4.48 16.17 16.78
C THR A 101 -4.92 17.65 16.71
N ASN A 102 -5.24 18.20 17.88
CA ASN A 102 -5.66 19.59 18.09
C ASN A 102 -4.53 20.47 18.66
N GLU A 103 -4.81 21.77 18.84
CA GLU A 103 -3.83 22.74 19.37
C GLU A 103 -3.32 22.38 20.78
N HIS A 104 -4.12 21.70 21.61
CA HIS A 104 -3.69 21.27 22.94
C HIS A 104 -2.57 20.22 22.88
N LEU A 105 -2.55 19.37 21.85
CA LEU A 105 -1.49 18.38 21.65
C LEU A 105 -0.19 18.99 21.09
N ARG A 106 -0.28 20.14 20.42
CA ARG A 106 0.84 20.77 19.70
C ARG A 106 2.06 21.01 20.59
N SER A 107 1.84 21.43 21.84
CA SER A 107 2.91 21.67 22.82
C SER A 107 3.71 20.41 23.18
N HIS A 108 3.10 19.23 23.04
CA HIS A 108 3.69 17.95 23.41
C HIS A 108 4.28 17.19 22.21
N THR A 109 3.96 17.61 20.98
CA THR A 109 4.36 16.91 19.73
C THR A 109 5.85 16.63 19.65
N LYS A 110 6.71 17.59 20.04
CA LYS A 110 8.17 17.42 20.00
C LYS A 110 8.63 16.23 20.86
N ASN A 111 8.13 16.13 22.09
CA ASN A 111 8.54 15.10 23.03
C ASN A 111 8.03 13.72 22.61
N ILE A 112 6.79 13.67 22.09
CA ILE A 112 6.22 12.44 21.54
C ILE A 112 7.06 11.95 20.37
N LEU A 113 7.33 12.81 19.38
CA LEU A 113 8.10 12.45 18.18
C LEU A 113 9.52 11.97 18.51
N SER A 114 10.21 12.64 19.42
CA SER A 114 11.56 12.25 19.84
C SER A 114 11.58 10.82 20.40
N LEU A 115 10.59 10.46 21.23
CA LEU A 115 10.46 9.10 21.74
C LEU A 115 10.07 8.09 20.65
N MET A 116 9.13 8.44 19.76
CA MET A 116 8.69 7.56 18.68
C MET A 116 9.83 7.22 17.72
N PHE A 117 10.69 8.19 17.37
CA PHE A 117 11.87 7.93 16.51
C PHE A 117 12.85 6.97 17.18
N ARG A 118 13.13 7.15 18.47
CA ARG A 118 14.00 6.24 19.24
C ARG A 118 13.46 4.81 19.26
N PHE A 119 12.14 4.66 19.37
CA PHE A 119 11.49 3.35 19.47
C PHE A 119 11.57 2.51 18.20
N LEU A 120 11.79 3.12 17.03
CA LEU A 120 11.95 2.38 15.78
C LEU A 120 13.14 1.39 15.81
N GLU A 121 14.17 1.64 16.62
CA GLU A 121 15.38 0.81 16.69
C GLU A 121 15.32 -0.30 17.77
N VAL A 122 14.55 -0.08 18.82
CA VAL A 122 14.60 -0.90 20.04
C VAL A 122 13.33 -1.72 20.30
N GLU A 123 12.18 -1.26 19.84
CA GLU A 123 10.89 -1.90 20.12
C GLU A 123 10.63 -3.16 19.28
N ASN A 124 9.62 -3.93 19.70
CA ASN A 124 9.08 -5.03 18.92
C ASN A 124 8.21 -4.54 17.74
N GLU A 125 7.93 -5.44 16.79
CA GLU A 125 7.15 -5.17 15.57
C GLU A 125 5.81 -4.46 15.85
N GLU A 126 4.99 -4.96 16.79
CA GLU A 126 3.67 -4.39 17.04
C GLU A 126 3.74 -2.93 17.52
N ASN A 127 4.66 -2.64 18.44
CA ASN A 127 4.86 -1.30 19.00
C ASN A 127 5.44 -0.35 17.94
N VAL A 128 6.39 -0.81 17.12
CA VAL A 128 6.98 -0.01 16.03
C VAL A 128 5.92 0.40 15.02
N LEU A 129 5.04 -0.51 14.61
CA LEU A 129 3.97 -0.18 13.65
C LEU A 129 3.04 0.94 14.17
N ILE A 130 2.76 0.99 15.47
CA ILE A 130 2.00 2.09 16.08
C ILE A 130 2.82 3.38 16.09
N CYS A 131 4.12 3.31 16.45
CA CYS A 131 5.02 4.46 16.42
C CYS A 131 5.09 5.11 15.03
N LEU A 132 5.18 4.30 13.97
CA LEU A 132 5.17 4.77 12.58
C LEU A 132 3.88 5.54 12.26
N ARG A 133 2.70 5.05 12.69
CA ARG A 133 1.42 5.74 12.50
C ARG A 133 1.36 7.08 13.24
N ILE A 134 1.83 7.11 14.49
CA ILE A 134 1.92 8.35 15.28
C ILE A 134 2.83 9.36 14.58
N ILE A 135 4.00 8.93 14.08
CA ILE A 135 4.93 9.79 13.34
C ILE A 135 4.24 10.38 12.10
N ILE A 136 3.57 9.56 11.29
CA ILE A 136 2.87 10.00 10.08
C ILE A 136 1.82 11.07 10.43
N GLU A 137 0.95 10.79 11.40
CA GLU A 137 -0.19 11.65 11.74
C GLU A 137 0.27 13.00 12.30
N LEU A 138 1.22 13.00 13.23
CA LEU A 138 1.76 14.24 13.82
C LEU A 138 2.50 15.10 12.78
N HIS A 139 3.25 14.49 11.86
CA HIS A 139 3.94 15.24 10.80
C HIS A 139 2.96 15.80 9.76
N LYS A 140 1.90 15.06 9.42
CA LYS A 140 0.86 15.53 8.50
C LYS A 140 0.12 16.74 9.05
N GLN A 141 -0.32 16.66 10.32
CA GLN A 141 -1.13 17.70 10.93
C GLN A 141 -0.31 18.93 11.33
N PHE A 142 0.80 18.74 12.05
CA PHE A 142 1.51 19.85 12.68
C PHE A 142 2.66 20.40 11.85
N ARG A 143 3.18 19.63 10.87
CA ARG A 143 4.33 19.99 10.02
C ARG A 143 5.49 20.58 10.84
N PRO A 144 6.04 19.83 11.82
CA PRO A 144 7.08 20.33 12.70
C PRO A 144 8.33 20.74 11.90
N PRO A 145 9.17 21.66 12.42
CA PRO A 145 10.44 21.99 11.78
C PRO A 145 11.36 20.77 11.71
N ILE A 146 12.31 20.79 10.78
CA ILE A 146 13.30 19.71 10.65
C ILE A 146 14.15 19.62 11.92
N THR A 147 14.41 18.40 12.38
CA THR A 147 15.24 18.12 13.56
C THR A 147 16.32 17.09 13.25
N GLN A 148 17.30 16.95 14.15
CA GLN A 148 18.36 15.95 14.00
C GLN A 148 17.81 14.51 14.04
N GLU A 149 16.70 14.27 14.76
CA GLU A 149 16.06 12.95 14.78
C GLU A 149 15.59 12.49 13.39
N ILE A 150 15.19 13.43 12.52
CA ILE A 150 14.77 13.11 11.14
C ILE A 150 15.96 12.64 10.30
N HIS A 151 17.11 13.28 10.45
CA HIS A 151 18.34 12.83 9.77
C HIS A 151 18.78 11.45 10.25
N HIS A 152 18.76 11.24 11.57
CA HIS A 152 19.08 9.95 12.17
C HIS A 152 18.12 8.85 11.71
N PHE A 153 16.82 9.15 11.63
CA PHE A 153 15.81 8.24 11.07
C PHE A 153 16.14 7.86 9.62
N LEU A 154 16.46 8.81 8.75
CA LEU A 154 16.81 8.51 7.35
C LEU A 154 18.06 7.63 7.25
N ASP A 155 19.06 7.86 8.10
CA ASP A 155 20.25 7.02 8.18
C ASP A 155 19.93 5.61 8.68
N PHE A 156 19.06 5.49 9.67
CA PHE A 156 18.54 4.21 10.16
C PHE A 156 17.81 3.43 9.06
N VAL A 157 16.91 4.07 8.29
CA VAL A 157 16.21 3.40 7.18
C VAL A 157 17.21 2.96 6.10
N LYS A 158 18.21 3.78 5.76
CA LYS A 158 19.29 3.36 4.85
C LYS A 158 20.01 2.11 5.37
N GLN A 159 20.26 2.03 6.67
CA GLN A 159 20.91 0.88 7.28
C GLN A 159 20.05 -0.39 7.18
N ILE A 160 18.73 -0.29 7.43
CA ILE A 160 17.81 -1.42 7.25
C ILE A 160 17.89 -1.96 5.81
N TYR A 161 17.85 -1.09 4.80
CA TYR A 161 17.96 -1.53 3.40
C TYR A 161 19.31 -2.20 3.08
N LYS A 162 20.41 -1.71 3.66
CA LYS A 162 21.75 -2.34 3.50
C LYS A 162 21.81 -3.73 4.13
N ASP A 163 21.19 -3.90 5.29
CA ASP A 163 21.18 -5.16 6.02
C ASP A 163 20.10 -6.15 5.54
N LEU A 164 19.17 -5.71 4.69
CA LEU A 164 18.08 -6.54 4.18
C LEU A 164 18.55 -7.86 3.57
N ILE A 165 19.67 -7.86 2.84
CA ILE A 165 20.22 -9.11 2.27
C ILE A 165 20.57 -10.14 3.36
N LYS A 166 21.07 -9.68 4.52
CA LYS A 166 21.37 -10.55 5.66
C LYS A 166 20.08 -11.08 6.28
N VAL A 167 19.06 -10.23 6.40
CA VAL A 167 17.72 -10.60 6.92
C VAL A 167 17.08 -11.67 6.03
N VAL A 168 17.06 -11.46 4.71
CA VAL A 168 16.53 -12.44 3.75
C VAL A 168 17.32 -13.74 3.77
N THR A 169 18.66 -13.66 3.85
CA THR A 169 19.51 -14.86 3.97
C THR A 169 19.16 -15.63 5.24
N ARG A 170 19.00 -14.94 6.37
CA ARG A 170 18.66 -15.56 7.66
C ARG A 170 17.30 -16.24 7.66
N TYR A 171 16.29 -15.63 7.05
CA TYR A 171 14.91 -16.14 7.12
C TYR A 171 14.57 -17.15 6.02
N PHE A 172 15.19 -17.06 4.85
CA PHE A 172 14.83 -17.91 3.71
C PHE A 172 15.97 -18.82 3.24
N GLU A 173 17.18 -18.28 3.04
CA GLU A 173 18.28 -19.07 2.46
C GLU A 173 18.95 -19.99 3.50
N SER A 174 18.99 -19.59 4.76
CA SER A 174 19.61 -20.33 5.86
C SER A 174 18.78 -20.22 7.15
N PRO A 175 17.51 -20.68 7.13
CA PRO A 175 16.64 -20.63 8.28
C PRO A 175 17.21 -21.46 9.42
N GLN A 176 17.26 -20.86 10.61
CA GLN A 176 17.73 -21.53 11.82
C GLN A 176 16.61 -22.41 12.40
N VAL A 177 16.95 -23.63 12.80
CA VAL A 177 16.01 -24.51 13.52
C VAL A 177 15.86 -23.99 14.94
N ILE A 178 14.62 -23.70 15.35
CA ILE A 178 14.32 -23.34 16.74
C ILE A 178 14.39 -24.64 17.57
N PRO A 179 15.28 -24.73 18.59
CA PRO A 179 15.37 -25.93 19.42
C PRO A 179 14.04 -26.20 20.12
N GLU A 180 13.64 -27.48 20.15
CA GLU A 180 12.43 -27.89 20.88
C GLU A 180 12.51 -27.45 22.34
N ASN A 181 11.35 -27.06 22.88
CA ASN A 181 11.22 -26.67 24.29
C ASN A 181 12.03 -25.43 24.71
N THR A 182 12.36 -24.53 23.77
CA THR A 182 13.06 -23.28 24.07
C THR A 182 12.27 -22.06 23.58
N ILE A 183 12.44 -20.93 24.27
CA ILE A 183 11.91 -19.64 23.81
C ILE A 183 13.00 -19.01 22.92
N PRO A 184 12.76 -18.85 21.60
CA PRO A 184 13.74 -18.26 20.70
C PRO A 184 13.98 -16.79 21.03
N SER A 185 15.18 -16.30 20.72
CA SER A 185 15.47 -14.86 20.77
C SER A 185 14.59 -14.11 19.76
N PRO A 186 14.14 -12.87 20.06
CA PRO A 186 13.34 -12.05 19.14
C PRO A 186 14.03 -11.75 17.80
N GLU A 187 15.35 -11.90 17.72
CA GLU A 187 16.14 -11.73 16.49
C GLU A 187 16.16 -12.97 15.60
N MET A 188 15.76 -14.13 16.13
CA MET A 188 15.68 -15.39 15.38
C MET A 188 14.37 -15.52 14.60
N VAL A 189 13.31 -14.85 15.05
CA VAL A 189 11.98 -14.90 14.44
C VAL A 189 11.79 -13.71 13.50
N GLY A 190 11.30 -13.97 12.29
CA GLY A 190 10.97 -12.92 11.30
C GLY A 190 9.52 -12.45 11.33
N MET A 191 8.67 -13.14 12.09
CA MET A 191 7.25 -12.85 12.27
C MET A 191 6.81 -13.35 13.64
N VAL A 192 5.60 -12.94 14.07
CA VAL A 192 4.99 -13.41 15.31
C VAL A 192 4.90 -14.93 15.28
N THR A 193 5.57 -15.60 16.24
CA THR A 193 5.76 -17.05 16.25
C THR A 193 5.29 -17.62 17.59
N GLN A 194 4.44 -18.64 17.54
CA GLN A 194 4.00 -19.38 18.72
C GLN A 194 4.87 -20.60 18.94
N VAL A 195 5.35 -20.79 20.17
CA VAL A 195 6.12 -21.98 20.59
C VAL A 195 5.51 -22.59 21.83
N VAL A 196 5.55 -23.91 21.91
CA VAL A 196 5.05 -24.67 23.07
C VAL A 196 6.23 -25.16 23.88
N VAL A 197 6.27 -24.80 25.16
CA VAL A 197 7.32 -25.16 26.11
C VAL A 197 6.72 -25.96 27.27
N LYS A 198 7.12 -27.22 27.39
CA LYS A 198 6.90 -28.10 28.54
C LYS A 198 7.71 -27.62 29.74
N THR A 199 7.02 -27.47 30.86
CA THR A 199 7.59 -27.09 32.17
C THR A 199 8.59 -28.11 32.70
N ASN A 200 8.43 -29.40 32.38
CA ASN A 200 9.38 -30.44 32.74
C ASN A 200 9.54 -31.47 31.58
N PRO A 201 10.54 -31.32 30.70
CA PRO A 201 10.63 -32.09 29.46
C PRO A 201 10.81 -33.61 29.67
N GLU A 202 11.25 -34.05 30.85
CA GLU A 202 11.50 -35.47 31.16
C GLU A 202 10.24 -36.25 31.58
N ARG A 203 9.12 -35.58 31.91
CA ARG A 203 7.87 -36.24 32.32
C ARG A 203 6.85 -36.23 31.17
N GLY A 204 6.29 -37.40 30.87
CA GLY A 204 5.27 -37.58 29.82
C GLY A 204 3.99 -36.76 30.04
N ASP A 205 3.67 -36.46 31.31
CA ASP A 205 2.46 -35.74 31.77
C ASP A 205 2.70 -34.24 32.06
N SER A 206 3.78 -33.66 31.54
CA SER A 206 4.13 -32.28 31.88
C SER A 206 3.26 -31.22 31.21
N GLU A 207 2.83 -30.25 32.03
CA GLU A 207 2.12 -29.06 31.57
C GLU A 207 2.93 -28.30 30.53
N SER A 208 2.31 -28.09 29.37
CA SER A 208 2.83 -27.28 28.27
C SER A 208 2.30 -25.85 28.36
N ARG A 209 3.19 -24.87 28.25
CA ARG A 209 2.85 -23.45 28.14
C ARG A 209 3.12 -22.96 26.73
N THR A 210 2.18 -22.23 26.15
CA THR A 210 2.35 -21.60 24.84
C THR A 210 2.87 -20.18 25.04
N HIS A 211 3.94 -19.84 24.34
CA HIS A 211 4.55 -18.51 24.32
C HIS A 211 4.46 -17.92 22.92
N THR A 212 4.09 -16.65 22.81
CA THR A 212 4.01 -15.94 21.52
C THR A 212 5.09 -14.88 21.44
N ILE A 213 6.09 -15.12 20.61
CA ILE A 213 7.25 -14.23 20.44
C ILE A 213 6.96 -13.25 19.30
N ILE A 214 7.12 -11.96 19.59
CA ILE A 214 7.05 -10.86 18.62
C ILE A 214 8.48 -10.55 18.15
N PRO A 215 8.73 -10.44 16.84
CA PRO A 215 10.05 -10.11 16.33
C PRO A 215 10.47 -8.68 16.70
N ARG A 216 11.78 -8.43 16.67
CA ARG A 216 12.31 -7.07 16.79
C ARG A 216 11.91 -6.23 15.57
N GLY A 217 11.42 -5.01 15.80
CA GLY A 217 10.88 -4.17 14.74
C GLY A 217 11.88 -3.83 13.64
N SER A 218 13.16 -3.63 13.98
CA SER A 218 14.23 -3.35 13.01
C SER A 218 14.53 -4.52 12.05
N LEU A 219 14.06 -5.74 12.37
CA LEU A 219 14.23 -6.94 11.56
C LEU A 219 12.92 -7.42 10.91
N SER A 220 11.83 -6.68 11.12
CA SER A 220 10.51 -7.01 10.59
C SER A 220 10.34 -6.53 9.15
N LEU A 221 9.89 -7.44 8.28
CA LEU A 221 9.56 -7.10 6.89
C LEU A 221 8.27 -6.28 6.78
N LYS A 222 7.35 -6.39 7.76
CA LYS A 222 6.16 -5.53 7.83
C LYS A 222 6.52 -4.10 8.15
N VAL A 223 7.43 -3.90 9.12
CA VAL A 223 7.95 -2.56 9.43
C VAL A 223 8.64 -1.97 8.19
N LEU A 224 9.48 -2.75 7.51
CA LEU A 224 10.14 -2.32 6.27
C LEU A 224 9.14 -1.86 5.19
N ALA A 225 7.98 -2.51 5.06
CA ALA A 225 6.96 -2.11 4.10
C ALA A 225 6.36 -0.73 4.36
N GLU A 226 6.34 -0.26 5.62
CA GLU A 226 5.76 1.04 6.02
C GLU A 226 6.76 2.20 5.96
N LEU A 227 8.07 1.93 6.06
CA LEU A 227 9.13 2.95 6.04
C LEU A 227 9.13 3.87 4.80
N PRO A 228 8.92 3.37 3.56
CA PRO A 228 8.95 4.22 2.37
C PRO A 228 7.91 5.35 2.42
N ILE A 229 6.75 5.10 3.02
CA ILE A 229 5.68 6.10 3.17
C ILE A 229 6.17 7.30 3.97
N ILE A 230 6.92 7.03 5.05
CA ILE A 230 7.44 8.07 5.94
C ILE A 230 8.58 8.82 5.25
N VAL A 231 9.47 8.13 4.53
CA VAL A 231 10.54 8.79 3.76
C VAL A 231 9.94 9.77 2.74
N VAL A 232 8.87 9.37 2.05
CA VAL A 232 8.13 10.24 1.13
C VAL A 232 7.51 11.43 1.87
N LEU A 233 6.87 11.21 3.02
CA LEU A 233 6.30 12.27 3.84
C LEU A 233 7.38 13.29 4.27
N MET A 234 8.53 12.82 4.75
CA MET A 234 9.65 13.70 5.12
C MET A 234 10.14 14.50 3.91
N TYR A 235 10.22 13.87 2.73
CA TYR A 235 10.61 14.56 1.50
C TYR A 235 9.61 15.65 1.09
N GLN A 236 8.31 15.37 1.20
CA GLN A 236 7.27 16.35 0.90
C GLN A 236 7.33 17.57 1.82
N LEU A 237 7.63 17.37 3.11
CA LEU A 237 7.68 18.42 4.11
C LEU A 237 8.97 19.25 4.03
N TYR A 238 10.13 18.61 3.87
CA TYR A 238 11.43 19.26 4.03
C TYR A 238 12.22 19.46 2.72
N LYS A 239 11.82 18.79 1.63
CA LYS A 239 12.34 18.94 0.25
C LYS A 239 13.86 19.10 0.19
N GLN A 240 14.33 20.33 -0.03
CA GLN A 240 15.74 20.67 -0.26
C GLN A 240 16.65 20.22 0.89
N ASN A 241 16.18 20.27 2.13
CA ASN A 241 16.99 19.90 3.30
C ASN A 241 17.38 18.41 3.32
N ILE A 242 16.60 17.55 2.64
CA ILE A 242 16.85 16.10 2.62
C ILE A 242 17.03 15.56 1.19
N HIS A 243 17.07 16.42 0.18
CA HIS A 243 17.13 16.01 -1.23
C HIS A 243 18.36 15.14 -1.52
N SER A 244 19.54 15.56 -1.09
CA SER A 244 20.75 14.75 -1.26
C SER A 244 20.64 13.38 -0.58
N ILE A 245 20.07 13.34 0.63
CA ILE A 245 19.96 12.11 1.42
C ILE A 245 18.97 11.14 0.77
N VAL A 246 17.85 11.64 0.24
CA VAL A 246 16.86 10.80 -0.46
C VAL A 246 17.43 10.24 -1.77
N GLY A 247 18.32 10.98 -2.43
CA GLY A 247 19.06 10.48 -3.60
C GLY A 247 19.85 9.19 -3.32
N ASP A 248 20.42 9.05 -2.12
CA ASP A 248 21.19 7.86 -1.70
C ASP A 248 20.33 6.60 -1.56
N PHE A 249 19.00 6.72 -1.50
CA PHE A 249 18.11 5.55 -1.48
C PHE A 249 18.00 4.88 -2.84
N VAL A 250 18.25 5.58 -3.96
CA VAL A 250 18.05 5.01 -5.30
C VAL A 250 18.83 3.70 -5.50
N PRO A 251 20.14 3.60 -5.22
CA PRO A 251 20.86 2.33 -5.33
C PRO A 251 20.35 1.25 -4.37
N LEU A 252 19.95 1.63 -3.16
CA LEU A 252 19.44 0.69 -2.14
C LEU A 252 18.10 0.08 -2.55
N ILE A 253 17.21 0.91 -3.10
CA ILE A 253 15.94 0.50 -3.70
C ILE A 253 16.19 -0.50 -4.83
N MET A 254 17.12 -0.20 -5.74
CA MET A 254 17.44 -1.07 -6.88
C MET A 254 17.96 -2.43 -6.42
N SER A 255 18.88 -2.45 -5.46
CA SER A 255 19.37 -3.68 -4.83
C SER A 255 18.24 -4.47 -4.16
N THR A 256 17.28 -3.78 -3.53
CA THR A 256 16.16 -4.40 -2.82
C THR A 256 15.17 -5.06 -3.77
N ILE A 257 14.78 -4.38 -4.85
CA ILE A 257 13.85 -4.91 -5.86
C ILE A 257 14.48 -6.11 -6.61
N MET A 258 15.80 -6.08 -6.80
CA MET A 258 16.57 -7.16 -7.42
C MET A 258 16.76 -8.39 -6.52
N LEU A 259 16.52 -8.27 -5.22
CA LEU A 259 16.73 -9.36 -4.28
C LEU A 259 15.67 -10.44 -4.49
N GLN A 260 16.10 -11.70 -4.59
CA GLN A 260 15.20 -12.83 -4.84
C GLN A 260 15.54 -13.99 -3.91
N VAL A 261 14.51 -14.62 -3.38
CA VAL A 261 14.64 -15.88 -2.65
C VAL A 261 14.84 -17.02 -3.65
N THR A 262 15.86 -17.84 -3.44
CA THR A 262 16.21 -18.94 -4.35
C THR A 262 15.10 -20.00 -4.41
N LEU A 263 15.02 -20.73 -5.53
CA LEU A 263 14.05 -21.82 -5.68
C LEU A 263 14.28 -22.93 -4.64
N GLN A 264 15.54 -23.17 -4.25
CA GLN A 264 15.89 -24.13 -3.21
C GLN A 264 15.36 -23.71 -1.84
N ALA A 265 15.52 -22.43 -1.47
CA ALA A 265 14.95 -21.87 -0.24
C ALA A 265 13.41 -22.01 -0.20
N ARG A 266 12.71 -21.81 -1.33
CA ARG A 266 11.25 -22.01 -1.41
C ARG A 266 10.80 -23.47 -1.23
N GLN A 267 11.69 -24.43 -1.48
CA GLN A 267 11.41 -25.87 -1.29
C GLN A 267 11.80 -26.37 0.10
N ASN A 268 12.47 -25.55 0.91
CA ASN A 268 12.85 -25.91 2.26
C ASN A 268 11.61 -26.16 3.13
N LYS A 269 11.67 -27.16 4.02
CA LYS A 269 10.59 -27.46 4.98
C LYS A 269 10.28 -26.29 5.93
N LEU A 270 11.28 -25.47 6.23
CA LEU A 270 11.15 -24.29 7.09
C LEU A 270 10.68 -23.03 6.32
N TYR A 271 10.36 -23.16 5.03
CA TYR A 271 9.89 -22.04 4.23
C TYR A 271 8.54 -21.53 4.73
N ASN A 272 8.52 -20.26 5.14
CA ASN A 272 7.31 -19.60 5.60
C ASN A 272 6.70 -18.75 4.48
N LYS A 273 5.52 -19.15 4.02
CA LYS A 273 4.78 -18.45 2.95
C LYS A 273 4.29 -17.07 3.36
N GLU A 274 3.87 -16.90 4.60
CA GLU A 274 3.37 -15.61 5.11
C GLU A 274 4.50 -14.59 5.20
N LEU A 275 5.64 -15.01 5.75
CA LEU A 275 6.85 -14.17 5.80
C LEU A 275 7.34 -13.80 4.40
N TYR A 276 7.24 -14.72 3.43
CA TYR A 276 7.55 -14.42 2.03
C TYR A 276 6.56 -13.41 1.41
N ALA A 277 5.27 -13.48 1.76
CA ALA A 277 4.31 -12.47 1.33
C ALA A 277 4.65 -11.09 1.91
N ASP A 278 5.06 -11.01 3.19
CA ASP A 278 5.55 -9.76 3.80
C ASP A 278 6.82 -9.23 3.11
N PHE A 279 7.74 -10.12 2.71
CA PHE A 279 8.91 -9.74 1.91
C PHE A 279 8.52 -9.10 0.57
N ILE A 280 7.60 -9.73 -0.16
CA ILE A 280 7.12 -9.23 -1.45
C ILE A 280 6.37 -7.90 -1.25
N ALA A 281 5.57 -7.76 -0.19
CA ALA A 281 4.92 -6.50 0.15
C ALA A 281 5.94 -5.37 0.37
N ALA A 282 7.02 -5.64 1.12
CA ALA A 282 8.09 -4.68 1.34
C ALA A 282 8.81 -4.27 0.04
N GLN A 283 9.06 -5.22 -0.88
CA GLN A 283 9.63 -4.92 -2.19
C GLN A 283 8.69 -4.07 -3.05
N ILE A 284 7.38 -4.37 -3.04
CA ILE A 284 6.38 -3.61 -3.78
C ILE A 284 6.26 -2.19 -3.24
N LYS A 285 6.18 -1.99 -1.91
CA LYS A 285 6.17 -0.65 -1.31
C LYS A 285 7.46 0.13 -1.60
N THR A 286 8.61 -0.56 -1.64
CA THR A 286 9.89 0.03 -2.05
C THR A 286 9.91 0.43 -3.52
N LEU A 287 9.31 -0.37 -4.41
CA LEU A 287 9.11 -0.02 -5.82
C LEU A 287 8.13 1.16 -5.98
N SER A 288 7.05 1.21 -5.21
CA SER A 288 6.13 2.35 -5.19
C SER A 288 6.83 3.64 -4.75
N PHE A 289 7.74 3.55 -3.79
CA PHE A 289 8.60 4.67 -3.41
C PHE A 289 9.52 5.12 -4.56
N LEU A 290 10.14 4.18 -5.29
CA LEU A 290 10.89 4.51 -6.50
C LEU A 290 10.01 5.24 -7.51
N ALA A 291 8.81 4.74 -7.77
CA ALA A 291 7.87 5.29 -8.73
C ALA A 291 7.49 6.74 -8.38
N TYR A 292 7.40 7.07 -7.08
CA TYR A 292 7.15 8.43 -6.62
C TYR A 292 8.33 9.38 -6.92
N ILE A 293 9.56 8.98 -6.61
CA ILE A 293 10.75 9.85 -6.76
C ILE A 293 11.37 9.80 -8.16
N ILE A 294 10.84 8.98 -9.07
CA ILE A 294 11.46 8.66 -10.36
C ILE A 294 11.71 9.90 -11.23
N ARG A 295 10.77 10.85 -11.21
CA ARG A 295 10.85 12.09 -11.98
C ARG A 295 11.84 13.09 -11.40
N ILE A 296 12.19 12.93 -10.12
CA ILE A 296 13.09 13.81 -9.38
C ILE A 296 14.54 13.39 -9.62
N TYR A 297 14.82 12.08 -9.57
CA TYR A 297 16.18 11.54 -9.69
C TYR A 297 16.40 10.80 -11.02
N GLN A 298 15.93 11.36 -12.13
CA GLN A 298 15.95 10.71 -13.45
C GLN A 298 17.33 10.22 -13.87
N GLU A 299 18.37 11.02 -13.67
CA GLU A 299 19.74 10.65 -14.06
C GLU A 299 20.26 9.46 -13.24
N SER A 300 20.01 9.47 -11.92
CA SER A 300 20.42 8.38 -11.03
C SER A 300 19.66 7.09 -11.36
N VAL A 301 18.33 7.18 -11.54
CA VAL A 301 17.50 6.02 -11.91
C VAL A 301 17.89 5.49 -13.30
N GLY A 302 18.24 6.36 -14.25
CA GLY A 302 18.69 5.99 -15.58
C GLY A 302 19.89 5.04 -15.56
N LYS A 303 20.85 5.27 -14.64
CA LYS A 303 22.05 4.42 -14.45
C LYS A 303 21.70 2.98 -14.03
N TYR A 304 20.59 2.78 -13.32
CA TYR A 304 20.12 1.48 -12.83
C TYR A 304 18.89 0.94 -13.58
N SER A 305 18.53 1.55 -14.70
CA SER A 305 17.29 1.24 -15.42
C SER A 305 17.13 -0.23 -15.80
N GLN A 306 18.20 -0.91 -16.21
CA GLN A 306 18.18 -2.34 -16.53
C GLN A 306 17.89 -3.22 -15.30
N GLN A 307 18.43 -2.86 -14.14
CA GLN A 307 18.13 -3.56 -12.87
C GLN A 307 16.68 -3.33 -12.46
N MET A 308 16.17 -2.10 -12.61
CA MET A 308 14.77 -1.77 -12.34
C MET A 308 13.81 -2.63 -13.18
N VAL A 309 14.04 -2.70 -14.50
CA VAL A 309 13.20 -3.50 -15.42
C VAL A 309 13.21 -4.97 -15.00
N LYS A 310 14.40 -5.55 -14.79
CA LYS A 310 14.56 -6.94 -14.38
C LYS A 310 13.87 -7.22 -13.04
N GLY A 311 14.08 -6.35 -12.05
CA GLY A 311 13.47 -6.48 -10.72
C GLY A 311 11.95 -6.38 -10.76
N MET A 312 11.39 -5.43 -11.52
CA MET A 312 9.94 -5.28 -11.68
C MET A 312 9.32 -6.52 -12.34
N LEU A 313 9.95 -7.07 -13.39
CA LEU A 313 9.49 -8.32 -14.02
C LEU A 313 9.57 -9.51 -13.06
N GLN A 314 10.63 -9.61 -12.25
CA GLN A 314 10.75 -10.66 -11.25
C GLN A 314 9.65 -10.57 -10.20
N LEU A 315 9.31 -9.36 -9.73
CA LEU A 315 8.17 -9.15 -8.83
C LEU A 315 6.85 -9.54 -9.49
N LEU A 316 6.66 -9.24 -10.78
CA LEU A 316 5.49 -9.68 -11.53
C LEU A 316 5.44 -11.21 -11.68
N THR A 317 6.56 -11.90 -11.85
CA THR A 317 6.56 -13.37 -11.92
C THR A 317 6.40 -14.03 -10.55
N ASN A 318 6.99 -13.46 -9.49
CA ASN A 318 7.13 -14.11 -8.18
C ASN A 318 6.11 -13.66 -7.12
N CYS A 319 5.19 -12.75 -7.47
CA CYS A 319 4.11 -12.34 -6.59
C CYS A 319 3.21 -13.54 -6.22
N PRO A 320 2.95 -13.81 -4.93
CA PRO A 320 2.03 -14.86 -4.51
C PRO A 320 0.63 -14.67 -5.11
N SER A 321 0.00 -15.79 -5.50
CA SER A 321 -1.32 -15.81 -6.14
C SER A 321 -2.47 -15.51 -5.16
N GLU A 322 -2.22 -15.74 -3.88
CA GLU A 322 -3.14 -15.60 -2.76
C GLU A 322 -3.37 -14.13 -2.39
N THR A 323 -2.40 -13.26 -2.67
CA THR A 323 -2.40 -11.83 -2.28
C THR A 323 -2.76 -10.92 -3.46
N ALA A 324 -4.02 -10.90 -3.85
CA ALA A 324 -4.51 -10.06 -4.95
C ALA A 324 -4.31 -8.54 -4.71
N HIS A 325 -4.31 -8.10 -3.45
CA HIS A 325 -4.07 -6.70 -3.09
C HIS A 325 -2.62 -6.25 -3.40
N LEU A 326 -1.61 -7.06 -3.05
CA LEU A 326 -0.21 -6.77 -3.41
C LEU A 326 -0.02 -6.68 -4.91
N ARG A 327 -0.68 -7.56 -5.67
CA ARG A 327 -0.67 -7.55 -7.13
C ARG A 327 -1.22 -6.24 -7.71
N LYS A 328 -2.32 -5.74 -7.13
CA LYS A 328 -2.91 -4.45 -7.50
C LYS A 328 -1.92 -3.31 -7.28
N GLU A 329 -1.30 -3.23 -6.11
CA GLU A 329 -0.31 -2.20 -5.79
C GLU A 329 0.89 -2.24 -6.74
N LEU A 330 1.41 -3.44 -7.03
CA LEU A 330 2.50 -3.64 -8.00
C LEU A 330 2.13 -3.12 -9.40
N LEU A 331 0.91 -3.39 -9.89
CA LEU A 331 0.45 -2.88 -11.18
C LEU A 331 0.31 -1.35 -11.19
N ILE A 332 -0.11 -0.75 -10.08
CA ILE A 332 -0.17 0.71 -9.94
C ILE A 332 1.25 1.30 -10.01
N ALA A 333 2.20 0.75 -9.25
CA ALA A 333 3.61 1.18 -9.30
C ALA A 333 4.20 1.02 -10.71
N ALA A 334 3.96 -0.13 -11.35
CA ALA A 334 4.38 -0.39 -12.72
C ALA A 334 3.81 0.64 -13.70
N LYS A 335 2.50 0.96 -13.61
CA LYS A 335 1.86 1.97 -14.45
C LYS A 335 2.56 3.33 -14.35
N HIS A 336 2.90 3.78 -13.14
CA HIS A 336 3.60 5.04 -12.96
C HIS A 336 4.98 5.03 -13.60
N ILE A 337 5.74 3.95 -13.43
CA ILE A 337 7.07 3.80 -14.03
C ILE A 337 6.97 3.79 -15.57
N LEU A 338 6.04 3.02 -16.13
CA LEU A 338 5.82 2.89 -17.57
C LEU A 338 5.29 4.17 -18.24
N THR A 339 4.75 5.12 -17.47
CA THR A 339 4.36 6.44 -17.97
C THR A 339 5.56 7.38 -18.15
N THR A 340 6.73 7.03 -17.60
CA THR A 340 7.97 7.82 -17.76
C THR A 340 8.76 7.41 -19.01
N ASP A 341 9.84 8.14 -19.33
CA ASP A 341 10.69 7.84 -20.49
C ASP A 341 11.51 6.54 -20.33
N LEU A 342 11.51 5.95 -19.13
CA LEU A 342 12.10 4.63 -18.87
C LEU A 342 11.32 3.50 -19.55
N ARG A 343 10.11 3.74 -20.06
CA ARG A 343 9.32 2.80 -20.87
C ARG A 343 10.11 2.17 -22.02
N ASN A 344 11.05 2.90 -22.61
CA ASN A 344 11.87 2.41 -23.71
C ASN A 344 12.80 1.25 -23.28
N GLN A 345 13.13 1.15 -21.99
CA GLN A 345 13.96 0.06 -21.47
C GLN A 345 13.18 -1.26 -21.34
N PHE A 346 11.84 -1.22 -21.44
CA PHE A 346 10.99 -2.41 -21.40
C PHE A 346 10.77 -3.06 -22.77
N ILE A 347 11.20 -2.41 -23.87
CA ILE A 347 11.03 -2.94 -25.23
C ILE A 347 11.62 -4.36 -25.40
N PRO A 348 12.83 -4.69 -24.90
CA PRO A 348 13.41 -6.02 -25.09
C PRO A 348 12.69 -7.15 -24.34
N CYS A 349 11.74 -6.83 -23.46
CA CYS A 349 11.02 -7.79 -22.62
C CYS A 349 9.50 -7.67 -22.77
N MET A 350 9.03 -7.12 -23.90
CA MET A 350 7.60 -6.95 -24.18
C MET A 350 6.86 -8.28 -24.28
N ASP A 351 7.51 -9.32 -24.80
CA ASP A 351 7.03 -10.71 -24.82
C ASP A 351 6.51 -11.16 -23.45
N LYS A 352 7.26 -10.88 -22.38
CA LYS A 352 6.88 -11.23 -21.01
C LYS A 352 5.75 -10.37 -20.46
N LEU A 353 5.66 -9.11 -20.88
CA LEU A 353 4.57 -8.21 -20.45
C LEU A 353 3.24 -8.53 -21.16
N PHE A 354 3.28 -9.12 -22.35
CA PHE A 354 2.09 -9.60 -23.06
C PHE A 354 1.54 -10.92 -22.47
N ASP A 355 2.31 -11.64 -21.67
CA ASP A 355 1.84 -12.82 -20.98
C ASP A 355 0.88 -12.45 -19.83
N GLU A 356 -0.40 -12.78 -20.01
CA GLU A 356 -1.48 -12.56 -19.04
C GLU A 356 -1.15 -13.23 -17.68
N SER A 357 -0.46 -14.37 -17.70
CA SER A 357 -0.09 -15.10 -16.49
C SER A 357 1.01 -14.39 -15.69
N VAL A 358 1.92 -13.68 -16.36
CA VAL A 358 2.97 -12.89 -15.71
C VAL A 358 2.43 -11.54 -15.23
N LEU A 359 1.63 -10.85 -16.06
CA LEU A 359 1.14 -9.51 -15.72
C LEU A 359 0.05 -9.53 -14.64
N ILE A 360 -0.94 -10.43 -14.77
CA ILE A 360 -2.10 -10.49 -13.87
C ILE A 360 -1.91 -11.58 -12.81
N GLY A 361 -1.27 -12.70 -13.15
CA GLY A 361 -1.07 -13.82 -12.24
C GLY A 361 -2.10 -14.94 -12.43
N SER A 362 -1.90 -16.05 -11.71
CA SER A 362 -2.78 -17.22 -11.71
C SER A 362 -3.97 -17.12 -10.74
N GLY A 363 -3.97 -16.13 -9.84
CA GLY A 363 -5.02 -15.97 -8.83
C GLY A 363 -6.36 -15.55 -9.44
N TYR A 364 -7.43 -16.29 -9.11
CA TYR A 364 -8.77 -16.03 -9.64
C TYR A 364 -9.28 -14.62 -9.31
N THR A 365 -9.19 -14.22 -8.04
CA THR A 365 -9.61 -12.89 -7.56
C THR A 365 -8.83 -11.76 -8.25
N ALA A 366 -7.53 -11.94 -8.44
CA ALA A 366 -6.69 -10.98 -9.16
C ALA A 366 -7.12 -10.89 -10.63
N ARG A 367 -7.43 -12.01 -11.28
CA ARG A 367 -7.87 -12.04 -12.67
C ARG A 367 -9.20 -11.33 -12.90
N GLU A 368 -10.16 -11.50 -12.01
CA GLU A 368 -11.45 -10.84 -12.14
C GLU A 368 -11.35 -9.32 -11.89
N THR A 369 -10.55 -8.91 -10.91
CA THR A 369 -10.52 -7.49 -10.48
C THR A 369 -9.49 -6.63 -11.21
N LEU A 370 -8.35 -7.21 -11.64
CA LEU A 370 -7.20 -6.43 -12.13
C LEU A 370 -7.09 -6.37 -13.65
N ARG A 371 -7.84 -7.19 -14.41
CA ARG A 371 -7.85 -7.18 -15.88
C ARG A 371 -8.01 -5.76 -16.47
N PRO A 372 -8.99 -4.93 -16.04
CA PRO A 372 -9.13 -3.56 -16.56
C PRO A 372 -7.90 -2.67 -16.34
N LEU A 373 -7.27 -2.76 -15.16
CA LEU A 373 -6.08 -1.97 -14.82
C LEU A 373 -4.85 -2.45 -15.61
N ALA A 374 -4.66 -3.76 -15.71
CA ALA A 374 -3.54 -4.35 -16.44
C ALA A 374 -3.62 -4.02 -17.94
N TYR A 375 -4.79 -4.22 -18.56
CA TYR A 375 -4.96 -3.95 -19.99
C TYR A 375 -4.91 -2.46 -20.34
N SER A 376 -5.43 -1.57 -19.49
CA SER A 376 -5.27 -0.13 -19.71
C SER A 376 -3.81 0.30 -19.63
N THR A 377 -3.07 -0.19 -18.62
CA THR A 377 -1.64 0.10 -18.46
C THR A 377 -0.82 -0.41 -19.64
N LEU A 378 -1.08 -1.65 -20.09
CA LEU A 378 -0.38 -2.25 -21.22
C LEU A 378 -0.73 -1.58 -22.54
N ALA A 379 -1.98 -1.15 -22.73
CA ALA A 379 -2.41 -0.42 -23.91
C ALA A 379 -1.71 0.95 -24.00
N ASP A 380 -1.64 1.67 -22.88
CA ASP A 380 -0.91 2.93 -22.80
C ASP A 380 0.56 2.71 -23.15
N LEU A 381 1.21 1.68 -22.58
CA LEU A 381 2.60 1.35 -22.91
C LEU A 381 2.78 1.09 -24.40
N VAL A 382 2.01 0.15 -24.97
CA VAL A 382 2.09 -0.23 -26.38
C VAL A 382 1.86 0.98 -27.28
N HIS A 383 0.87 1.82 -26.96
CA HIS A 383 0.63 3.05 -27.71
C HIS A 383 1.88 3.93 -27.74
N HIS A 384 2.54 4.16 -26.61
CA HIS A 384 3.70 5.04 -26.55
C HIS A 384 4.96 4.45 -27.20
N VAL A 385 5.17 3.13 -27.14
CA VAL A 385 6.39 2.50 -27.68
C VAL A 385 6.22 1.92 -29.09
N ARG A 386 5.02 1.95 -29.68
CA ARG A 386 4.67 1.30 -30.97
C ARG A 386 5.66 1.50 -32.11
N GLN A 387 6.31 2.65 -32.22
CA GLN A 387 7.25 2.94 -33.30
C GLN A 387 8.57 2.18 -33.17
N HIS A 388 8.93 1.77 -31.95
CA HIS A 388 10.16 1.07 -31.63
C HIS A 388 9.98 -0.44 -31.46
N LEU A 389 8.73 -0.94 -31.46
CA LEU A 389 8.45 -2.36 -31.36
C LEU A 389 8.78 -3.11 -32.67
N PRO A 390 9.35 -4.31 -32.60
CA PRO A 390 9.51 -5.20 -33.76
C PRO A 390 8.15 -5.75 -34.20
N LEU A 391 8.05 -6.22 -35.45
CA LEU A 391 6.77 -6.70 -36.01
C LEU A 391 6.18 -7.89 -35.22
N ASN A 392 7.01 -8.77 -34.67
CA ASN A 392 6.56 -9.89 -33.84
C ASN A 392 5.82 -9.44 -32.58
N ASP A 393 6.35 -8.43 -31.87
CA ASP A 393 5.73 -7.90 -30.66
C ASP A 393 4.43 -7.14 -30.98
N LEU A 394 4.38 -6.45 -32.13
CA LEU A 394 3.15 -5.84 -32.63
C LEU A 394 2.08 -6.90 -32.92
N ALA A 395 2.46 -8.06 -33.49
CA ALA A 395 1.53 -9.16 -33.72
C ALA A 395 0.97 -9.74 -32.41
N LEU A 396 1.83 -9.93 -31.39
CA LEU A 396 1.41 -10.36 -30.04
C LEU A 396 0.45 -9.35 -29.39
N ALA A 397 0.75 -8.06 -29.50
CA ALA A 397 -0.14 -7.00 -29.03
C ALA A 397 -1.52 -7.09 -29.71
N VAL A 398 -1.54 -7.23 -31.05
CA VAL A 398 -2.80 -7.37 -31.81
C VAL A 398 -3.59 -8.59 -31.33
N GLN A 399 -2.95 -9.73 -31.14
CA GLN A 399 -3.61 -10.94 -30.66
C GLN A 399 -4.24 -10.76 -29.27
N LEU A 400 -3.52 -10.12 -28.34
CA LEU A 400 -4.00 -9.87 -26.99
C LEU A 400 -5.20 -8.91 -26.98
N PHE A 401 -5.09 -7.77 -27.67
CA PHE A 401 -6.16 -6.77 -27.69
C PHE A 401 -7.36 -7.19 -28.55
N ALA A 402 -7.17 -8.05 -29.55
CA ALA A 402 -8.26 -8.70 -30.26
C ALA A 402 -9.08 -9.60 -29.31
N LYS A 403 -8.41 -10.45 -28.51
CA LYS A 403 -9.08 -11.27 -27.48
C LYS A 403 -9.89 -10.41 -26.51
N ASN A 404 -9.36 -9.24 -26.12
CA ASN A 404 -10.06 -8.32 -25.22
C ASN A 404 -11.33 -7.70 -25.84
N ILE A 405 -11.39 -7.52 -27.16
CA ILE A 405 -12.58 -6.98 -27.86
C ILE A 405 -13.72 -8.02 -27.84
N ASP A 406 -13.39 -9.28 -28.04
CA ASP A 406 -14.36 -10.38 -28.09
C ASP A 406 -14.77 -10.88 -26.68
N ASP A 407 -13.99 -10.59 -25.65
CA ASP A 407 -14.29 -10.97 -24.26
C ASP A 407 -15.43 -10.13 -23.66
N GLU A 408 -16.62 -10.73 -23.57
CA GLU A 408 -17.82 -10.11 -22.98
C GLU A 408 -17.76 -9.92 -21.46
N SER A 409 -16.81 -10.55 -20.76
CA SER A 409 -16.63 -10.35 -19.32
C SER A 409 -15.93 -9.03 -18.97
N LEU A 410 -15.28 -8.39 -19.95
CA LEU A 410 -14.64 -7.10 -19.78
C LEU A 410 -15.62 -5.92 -19.95
N PRO A 411 -15.41 -4.79 -19.24
CA PRO A 411 -16.20 -3.59 -19.45
C PRO A 411 -16.11 -3.05 -20.89
N SER A 412 -17.22 -2.51 -21.41
CA SER A 412 -17.28 -1.90 -22.75
C SER A 412 -16.24 -0.79 -22.98
N SER A 413 -15.84 -0.08 -21.92
CA SER A 413 -14.76 0.92 -21.98
C SER A 413 -13.40 0.30 -22.35
N ILE A 414 -13.08 -0.89 -21.84
CA ILE A 414 -11.84 -1.63 -22.14
C ILE A 414 -11.89 -2.21 -23.56
N GLN A 415 -13.04 -2.72 -23.98
CA GLN A 415 -13.25 -3.18 -25.36
C GLN A 415 -13.04 -2.01 -26.35
N THR A 416 -13.65 -0.85 -26.07
CA THR A 416 -13.51 0.36 -26.90
C THR A 416 -12.07 0.87 -26.93
N MET A 417 -11.37 0.86 -25.80
CA MET A 417 -9.95 1.21 -25.72
C MET A 417 -9.09 0.26 -26.57
N SER A 418 -9.36 -1.04 -26.50
CA SER A 418 -8.66 -2.06 -27.29
C SER A 418 -8.88 -1.81 -28.79
N CYS A 419 -10.11 -1.49 -29.22
CA CYS A 419 -10.38 -1.09 -30.61
C CYS A 419 -9.56 0.14 -31.03
N LYS A 420 -9.53 1.20 -30.20
CA LYS A 420 -8.77 2.42 -30.49
C LYS A 420 -7.27 2.12 -30.62
N LEU A 421 -6.73 1.27 -29.75
CA LEU A 421 -5.33 0.87 -29.82
C LEU A 421 -5.04 0.13 -31.12
N LEU A 422 -5.84 -0.87 -31.48
CA LEU A 422 -5.66 -1.61 -32.73
C LEU A 422 -5.64 -0.66 -33.94
N LEU A 423 -6.58 0.29 -34.02
CA LEU A 423 -6.59 1.30 -35.09
C LEU A 423 -5.30 2.12 -35.14
N ASN A 424 -4.77 2.51 -33.98
CA ASN A 424 -3.51 3.26 -33.88
C ASN A 424 -2.26 2.44 -34.24
N LEU A 425 -2.36 1.11 -34.28
CA LEU A 425 -1.25 0.22 -34.67
C LEU A 425 -1.17 -0.01 -36.18
N VAL A 426 -2.23 0.26 -36.94
CA VAL A 426 -2.31 -0.02 -38.40
C VAL A 426 -1.14 0.60 -39.16
N ASP A 427 -0.89 1.90 -38.97
CA ASP A 427 0.21 2.60 -39.65
C ASP A 427 1.59 2.07 -39.25
N CYS A 428 1.74 1.68 -37.97
CA CYS A 428 3.00 1.14 -37.45
C CYS A 428 3.29 -0.23 -38.03
N ILE A 429 2.28 -1.11 -38.09
CA ILE A 429 2.37 -2.45 -38.67
C ILE A 429 2.71 -2.35 -40.16
N ARG A 430 2.06 -1.44 -40.90
CA ARG A 430 2.37 -1.22 -42.32
C ARG A 430 3.83 -0.82 -42.52
N SER A 431 4.28 0.21 -41.81
CA SER A 431 5.66 0.72 -41.90
C SER A 431 6.70 -0.33 -41.52
N LYS A 432 6.49 -1.07 -40.43
CA LYS A 432 7.39 -2.14 -39.98
C LYS A 432 7.40 -3.33 -40.92
N SER A 433 6.25 -3.70 -41.49
CA SER A 433 6.14 -4.78 -42.48
C SER A 433 6.93 -4.47 -43.75
N GLU A 434 6.91 -3.22 -44.22
CA GLU A 434 7.70 -2.75 -45.37
C GLU A 434 9.21 -2.77 -45.06
N GLN A 435 9.60 -2.45 -43.83
CA GLN A 435 11.01 -2.45 -43.39
C GLN A 435 11.58 -3.85 -43.18
N GLU A 436 10.80 -4.75 -42.56
CA GLU A 436 11.25 -6.08 -42.14
C GLU A 436 10.95 -7.18 -43.17
N ASN A 437 10.34 -6.84 -44.33
CA ASN A 437 9.76 -7.79 -45.28
C ASN A 437 8.84 -8.83 -44.60
N GLY A 438 8.13 -8.38 -43.57
CA GLY A 438 7.30 -9.22 -42.74
C GLY A 438 5.88 -9.37 -43.26
N ASN A 439 5.09 -10.23 -42.61
CA ASN A 439 3.73 -10.55 -43.03
C ASN A 439 2.68 -9.59 -42.42
N GLY A 440 2.83 -8.29 -42.61
CA GLY A 440 1.92 -7.29 -42.07
C GLY A 440 0.50 -7.39 -42.64
N ARG A 441 0.35 -7.89 -43.88
CA ARG A 441 -0.95 -8.11 -44.51
C ARG A 441 -1.84 -9.05 -43.68
N ASP A 442 -1.30 -10.17 -43.24
CA ASP A 442 -2.08 -11.16 -42.49
C ASP A 442 -2.51 -10.62 -41.12
N ILE A 443 -1.64 -9.84 -40.46
CA ILE A 443 -1.97 -9.17 -39.19
C ILE A 443 -3.13 -8.18 -39.39
N LEU A 444 -3.08 -7.34 -40.44
CA LEU A 444 -4.13 -6.37 -40.73
C LEU A 444 -5.46 -7.05 -41.12
N MET A 445 -5.41 -8.15 -41.89
CA MET A 445 -6.59 -8.94 -42.21
C MET A 445 -7.21 -9.55 -40.95
N ARG A 446 -6.40 -10.03 -40.01
CA ARG A 446 -6.89 -10.54 -38.72
C ARG A 446 -7.56 -9.46 -37.88
N MET A 447 -7.01 -8.24 -37.85
CA MET A 447 -7.64 -7.11 -37.17
C MET A 447 -9.02 -6.77 -37.76
N LEU A 448 -9.14 -6.77 -39.10
CA LEU A 448 -10.41 -6.54 -39.78
C LEU A 448 -11.44 -7.62 -39.45
N GLU A 449 -11.02 -8.89 -39.47
CA GLU A 449 -11.87 -10.03 -39.10
C GLU A 449 -12.45 -9.87 -37.69
N VAL A 450 -11.62 -9.49 -36.71
CA VAL A 450 -12.04 -9.26 -35.31
C VAL A 450 -13.12 -8.18 -35.23
N PHE A 451 -12.99 -7.06 -35.96
CA PHE A 451 -14.03 -6.02 -35.96
C PHE A 451 -15.35 -6.51 -36.58
N VAL A 452 -15.30 -7.29 -37.65
CA VAL A 452 -16.51 -7.88 -38.26
C VAL A 452 -17.18 -8.86 -37.30
N LEU A 453 -16.40 -9.73 -36.64
CA LEU A 453 -16.90 -10.65 -35.62
C LEU A 453 -17.56 -9.91 -34.46
N LYS A 454 -16.97 -8.80 -33.98
CA LYS A 454 -17.57 -7.99 -32.93
C LYS A 454 -18.93 -7.42 -33.33
N PHE A 455 -19.05 -6.89 -34.56
CA PHE A 455 -20.35 -6.41 -35.06
C PHE A 455 -21.38 -7.54 -35.18
N HIS A 456 -20.95 -8.74 -35.60
CA HIS A 456 -21.82 -9.92 -35.64
C HIS A 456 -22.35 -10.27 -34.24
N THR A 457 -21.48 -10.30 -33.23
CA THR A 457 -21.85 -10.58 -31.82
C THR A 457 -22.83 -9.53 -31.28
N ILE A 458 -22.56 -8.23 -31.51
CA ILE A 458 -23.47 -7.14 -31.10
C ILE A 458 -24.84 -7.31 -31.77
N SER A 459 -24.87 -7.54 -33.08
CA SER A 459 -26.12 -7.71 -33.83
C SER A 459 -26.93 -8.91 -33.35
N ARG A 460 -26.26 -10.02 -33.02
CA ARG A 460 -26.92 -11.29 -32.68
C ARG A 460 -27.40 -11.37 -31.24
N TYR A 461 -26.64 -10.83 -30.29
CA TYR A 461 -26.92 -11.04 -28.85
C TYR A 461 -27.32 -9.75 -28.12
N GLN A 462 -26.69 -8.62 -28.45
CA GLN A 462 -26.87 -7.38 -27.70
C GLN A 462 -28.04 -6.55 -28.24
N LEU A 463 -28.22 -6.50 -29.56
CA LEU A 463 -29.23 -5.66 -30.22
C LEU A 463 -30.67 -6.01 -29.77
N SER A 464 -31.01 -7.30 -29.72
CA SER A 464 -32.33 -7.74 -29.25
C SER A 464 -32.57 -7.42 -27.77
N THR A 465 -31.53 -7.48 -26.94
CA THR A 465 -31.59 -7.14 -25.51
C THR A 465 -31.75 -5.64 -25.30
N ILE A 466 -31.02 -4.83 -26.08
CA ILE A 466 -31.12 -3.36 -26.08
C ILE A 466 -32.54 -2.95 -26.51
N PHE A 467 -33.06 -3.48 -27.61
CA PHE A 467 -34.43 -3.17 -28.04
C PHE A 467 -35.49 -3.55 -27.00
N LYS A 468 -35.33 -4.66 -26.27
CA LYS A 468 -36.21 -5.03 -25.16
C LYS A 468 -36.13 -4.05 -23.98
N LYS A 469 -34.94 -3.52 -23.67
CA LYS A 469 -34.74 -2.52 -22.60
C LYS A 469 -35.15 -1.10 -22.99
N CYS A 470 -35.12 -0.75 -24.28
CA CYS A 470 -35.57 0.56 -24.77
C CYS A 470 -37.10 0.66 -24.93
N LYS A 471 -37.80 -0.46 -25.18
CA LYS A 471 -39.27 -0.49 -25.29
C LYS A 471 -40.03 0.04 -24.05
N PRO A 472 -39.67 -0.27 -22.78
CA PRO A 472 -40.38 0.27 -21.62
C PRO A 472 -40.21 1.78 -21.38
N GLN A 473 -39.30 2.47 -22.08
CA GLN A 473 -39.13 3.92 -21.96
C GLN A 473 -39.98 4.73 -22.94
N SER A 474 -40.50 4.09 -24.01
CA SER A 474 -41.32 4.77 -25.02
C SER A 474 -42.80 4.87 -24.64
N GLU A 475 -43.25 4.18 -23.58
CA GLU A 475 -44.65 4.20 -23.10
C GLU A 475 -44.91 5.25 -22.00
N LEU A 476 -43.88 5.90 -21.44
CA LEU A 476 -44.02 6.94 -20.39
C LEU A 476 -44.06 8.38 -20.94
N THR A 477 -43.78 8.58 -22.22
CA THR A 477 -43.82 9.92 -22.88
C THR A 477 -44.94 10.08 -23.89
N ALA A 478 -45.87 9.12 -23.96
CA ALA A 478 -46.97 9.13 -24.92
C ALA A 478 -48.32 9.48 -24.26
N THR A 479 -48.37 10.59 -23.52
CA THR A 479 -49.64 11.28 -23.23
C THR A 479 -49.46 12.79 -23.27
N GLU A 480 -50.07 13.39 -24.30
CA GLU A 480 -50.52 14.79 -24.44
C GLU A 480 -49.39 15.84 -24.67
N VAL A 481 -49.36 16.75 -25.68
CA VAL A 481 -50.37 17.53 -26.41
C VAL A 481 -49.81 17.98 -27.79
N PRO A 482 -50.64 18.30 -28.84
CA PRO A 482 -50.19 18.63 -30.20
C PRO A 482 -50.03 20.15 -30.53
N ILE A 483 -49.04 20.42 -31.40
CA ILE A 483 -49.00 21.30 -32.61
C ILE A 483 -48.99 22.85 -32.52
N ALA A 484 -48.11 23.41 -33.38
CA ALA A 484 -48.03 24.78 -33.99
C ALA A 484 -47.25 25.86 -33.22
N ALA A 485 -46.39 26.71 -33.80
CA ALA A 485 -46.00 26.98 -35.19
C ALA A 485 -44.59 27.62 -35.24
N ALA A 486 -43.97 27.53 -36.42
CA ALA A 486 -42.67 28.10 -36.78
C ALA A 486 -42.66 29.64 -36.83
N GLN A 487 -41.49 30.25 -36.59
CA GLN A 487 -40.92 31.33 -37.41
C GLN A 487 -39.45 31.60 -37.06
N ALA A 488 -38.72 32.13 -38.05
CA ALA A 488 -37.27 32.03 -38.21
C ALA A 488 -36.53 33.37 -38.05
N THR A 489 -35.19 33.25 -37.90
CA THR A 489 -34.10 34.22 -38.18
C THR A 489 -33.72 35.22 -37.06
N PRO A 490 -32.53 35.88 -37.13
CA PRO A 490 -31.23 35.32 -36.76
C PRO A 490 -30.47 36.21 -35.75
N THR A 491 -29.68 35.65 -34.85
CA THR A 491 -28.84 36.46 -33.93
C THR A 491 -27.35 36.17 -34.12
N THR A 492 -26.64 37.22 -34.53
CA THR A 492 -25.19 37.40 -34.36
C THR A 492 -24.84 37.51 -32.88
N SER A 493 -23.93 36.67 -32.38
CA SER A 493 -23.22 36.93 -31.12
C SER A 493 -21.83 36.26 -31.11
N ALA A 494 -20.90 36.99 -30.49
CA ALA A 494 -19.45 36.80 -30.42
C ALA A 494 -19.00 35.44 -29.82
N PRO A 495 -17.73 35.02 -30.04
CA PRO A 495 -17.22 33.77 -29.49
C PRO A 495 -17.00 33.87 -27.96
N PRO A 496 -17.28 32.82 -27.18
CA PRO A 496 -17.05 32.80 -25.75
C PRO A 496 -15.55 32.60 -25.42
N PRO A 497 -15.08 33.05 -24.23
CA PRO A 497 -13.68 32.94 -23.85
C PRO A 497 -13.31 31.50 -23.48
N THR A 498 -12.07 31.13 -23.77
CA THR A 498 -11.41 29.88 -23.35
C THR A 498 -11.47 29.67 -21.83
N PRO A 499 -11.84 28.48 -21.33
CA PRO A 499 -11.78 28.19 -19.91
C PRO A 499 -10.33 27.98 -19.47
N ALA A 500 -9.96 28.66 -18.37
CA ALA A 500 -8.69 28.50 -17.68
C ALA A 500 -8.51 27.06 -17.16
N THR A 501 -7.30 26.54 -17.30
CA THR A 501 -6.86 25.25 -16.77
C THR A 501 -6.97 25.23 -15.24
N PRO A 502 -7.65 24.26 -14.62
CA PRO A 502 -7.59 24.11 -13.17
C PRO A 502 -6.24 23.47 -12.80
N THR A 503 -5.39 24.22 -12.10
CA THR A 503 -4.28 23.65 -11.33
C THR A 503 -4.85 22.73 -10.26
N LEU A 504 -4.60 21.42 -10.40
CA LEU A 504 -4.91 20.42 -9.38
C LEU A 504 -4.12 20.71 -8.08
N PRO A 505 -4.75 20.66 -6.90
CA PRO A 505 -4.05 20.80 -5.64
C PRO A 505 -3.31 19.51 -5.26
N ILE A 506 -2.18 19.70 -4.57
CA ILE A 506 -1.14 18.77 -4.07
C ILE A 506 -1.65 17.58 -3.22
N LEU A 507 -2.97 17.43 -3.02
CA LEU A 507 -3.56 16.43 -2.12
C LEU A 507 -3.66 15.01 -2.72
N VAL A 508 -3.56 14.86 -4.05
CA VAL A 508 -3.75 13.56 -4.73
C VAL A 508 -2.58 12.60 -4.48
N ASP A 509 -1.39 13.10 -4.15
CA ASP A 509 -0.17 12.28 -4.05
C ASP A 509 -0.06 11.47 -2.74
N ILE A 510 -0.79 11.82 -1.67
CA ILE A 510 -0.72 11.08 -0.38
C ILE A 510 -1.57 9.82 -0.40
N VAL A 511 -2.63 9.79 -1.20
CA VAL A 511 -3.55 8.66 -1.30
C VAL A 511 -2.86 7.42 -1.90
N PHE A 512 -1.80 7.62 -2.70
CA PHE A 512 -1.09 6.56 -3.41
C PHE A 512 -0.25 5.61 -2.55
N LEU A 513 0.13 6.02 -1.34
CA LEU A 513 0.97 5.20 -0.45
C LEU A 513 0.17 4.54 0.67
N LEU A 514 -1.02 5.06 0.97
CA LEU A 514 -1.90 4.58 2.04
C LEU A 514 -2.92 3.51 1.60
N TYR A 515 -2.94 3.15 0.31
CA TYR A 515 -3.80 2.09 -0.24
C TYR A 515 -3.04 0.87 -0.71
#